data_AF-F2T4E1-F1
#
_entry.id   AF-F2T4E1-F1
#
_cell.length_a   1.000
_cell.length_b   1.000
_cell.length_c   1.000
_cell.angle_alpha   90.00
_cell.angle_beta   90.00
_cell.angle_gamma   90.00
#
_symmetry.space_group_name_H-M   'P 1'
#
loop_
_entity.id
_entity.type
_entity.pdbx_description
1 polymer ?
#
loop_
_entity_poly.entity_id
_entity_poly.type
_entity_poly.pdbx_seq_one_letter_code
_entity_poly.pdbx_strand_id
1 'polypeptide(L)'
;MSMDEFACFLFNQDKKFIKKMACPLLNLSAELQFLIFRHLQSYKTPEELDVQTRNQSLGKQGIFERDLRNLSLTCNFYYTALLPYTFEKLVLQNNETSASSILRCMTNAARNYILFTKELWFTDTRAMKLAMEDEYFANGHRKNNSNKDDENEINIPELCRLPTSAAEILSSLSRFPNLNHLLIHWRFHDSDWYIEQYAIGGETEDDNGAAEWEEQSPWRALMRDVYNAVSKNVVDITASSPPQAGLLQSPPMPPILKSLEIKNSPMHPVSSYLSPTFHHFLSTLHSFKLSLMTADNIGHYAINTCFQYQDFTSKLDTYFLNHLSIATSLHIAARDGPLGSEDSGPAYCPLSLPLTQRLPALKRLVLDTCFITAPSTIDFFVRHARSLEHVKFFRCFSDDVGNTWCKLFEALARAGPERLVEFCVEPAKVKFKEASWRRNEGTEREAGRCEALLLGGDEDEEERGGRCVVGERRGAAGRRGRRAFCYGYIDDKYGFVAEIPPINREMLLRGEDQRAYDALMEIVERNRRRLMAAESRI
;
A
#
# COMPACT_ATOMS: atom_id res chain seq x y z
N MET A 1 1.31 -14.36 -13.92
CA MET A 1 0.30 -15.12 -14.70
C MET A 1 -0.04 -14.34 -15.96
N SER A 2 0.26 -14.87 -17.15
CA SER A 2 -0.28 -14.38 -18.44
C SER A 2 -1.47 -15.24 -18.88
N MET A 3 -2.28 -14.70 -19.79
CA MET A 3 -3.59 -15.21 -20.25
C MET A 3 -3.51 -16.62 -20.88
N ASP A 4 -2.42 -16.93 -21.60
CA ASP A 4 -2.22 -18.22 -22.27
C ASP A 4 -1.87 -19.37 -21.31
N GLU A 5 -1.33 -19.04 -20.13
CA GLU A 5 -0.79 -20.01 -19.19
C GLU A 5 -1.86 -20.64 -18.28
N PHE A 6 -2.96 -19.93 -18.00
CA PHE A 6 -4.10 -20.46 -17.23
C PHE A 6 -5.00 -21.34 -18.10
N ALA A 7 -5.25 -20.93 -19.36
CA ALA A 7 -5.99 -21.74 -20.32
C ALA A 7 -5.27 -23.08 -20.58
N CYS A 8 -3.94 -23.07 -20.73
CA CYS A 8 -3.15 -24.31 -20.84
C CYS A 8 -3.19 -25.19 -19.58
N PHE A 9 -3.31 -24.60 -18.38
CA PHE A 9 -3.40 -25.36 -17.12
C PHE A 9 -4.71 -26.16 -17.03
N LEU A 10 -5.83 -25.58 -17.48
CA LEU A 10 -7.12 -26.29 -17.51
C LEU A 10 -7.22 -27.25 -18.70
N PHE A 11 -6.78 -26.86 -19.91
CA PHE A 11 -6.92 -27.68 -21.11
C PHE A 11 -6.05 -28.96 -21.10
N ASN A 12 -4.89 -28.96 -20.41
CA ASN A 12 -4.05 -30.16 -20.32
C ASN A 12 -4.55 -31.20 -19.30
N GLN A 13 -5.52 -30.86 -18.44
CA GLN A 13 -6.05 -31.78 -17.43
C GLN A 13 -7.21 -32.66 -17.96
N ASP A 14 -7.89 -32.23 -19.03
CA ASP A 14 -8.95 -33.02 -19.70
C ASP A 14 -8.38 -34.06 -20.68
N LYS A 15 -7.09 -34.00 -21.00
CA LYS A 15 -6.39 -35.06 -21.75
C LYS A 15 -5.66 -35.98 -20.79
N LYS A 16 -6.22 -37.18 -20.56
CA LYS A 16 -5.56 -38.34 -19.93
C LYS A 16 -4.20 -38.61 -20.60
N PHE A 17 -3.11 -38.01 -20.13
CA PHE A 17 -1.75 -38.44 -20.45
C PHE A 17 -0.76 -38.04 -19.34
N ILE A 18 -0.94 -38.62 -18.15
CA ILE A 18 0.18 -38.72 -17.18
C ILE A 18 0.77 -40.12 -17.37
N LYS A 19 1.80 -40.22 -18.22
CA LYS A 19 2.66 -41.41 -18.28
C LYS A 19 3.35 -41.54 -16.92
N LYS A 20 3.22 -42.69 -16.25
CA LYS A 20 4.00 -43.07 -15.06
C LYS A 20 5.50 -43.01 -15.42
N MET A 21 6.16 -41.88 -15.21
CA MET A 21 7.61 -41.86 -15.03
C MET A 21 7.89 -41.99 -13.54
N ALA A 22 8.71 -42.99 -13.18
CA ALA A 22 9.24 -43.11 -11.84
C ALA A 22 10.12 -41.87 -11.57
N CYS A 23 9.59 -40.92 -10.80
CA CYS A 23 10.34 -39.74 -10.42
C CYS A 23 11.31 -40.14 -9.30
N PRO A 24 12.63 -40.05 -9.47
CA PRO A 24 13.61 -40.44 -8.44
C PRO A 24 13.43 -39.66 -7.13
N LEU A 25 12.82 -38.47 -7.21
CA LEU A 25 12.50 -37.65 -6.04
C LEU A 25 11.38 -38.26 -5.17
N LEU A 26 10.54 -39.16 -5.69
CA LEU A 26 9.55 -39.91 -4.91
C LEU A 26 10.19 -40.98 -4.01
N ASN A 27 11.46 -41.33 -4.27
CA ASN A 27 12.23 -42.23 -3.41
C ASN A 27 12.90 -41.50 -2.23
N LEU A 28 12.79 -40.18 -2.16
CA LEU A 28 13.26 -39.40 -1.01
C LEU A 28 12.28 -39.56 0.16
N SER A 29 12.80 -39.60 1.38
CA SER A 29 11.97 -39.55 2.60
C SER A 29 11.13 -38.28 2.64
N ALA A 30 9.94 -38.34 3.25
CA ALA A 30 9.04 -37.20 3.40
C ALA A 30 9.72 -35.96 4.03
N GLU A 31 10.66 -36.17 4.96
CA GLU A 31 11.45 -35.10 5.60
C GLU A 31 12.38 -34.37 4.62
N LEU A 32 13.05 -35.10 3.71
CA LEU A 32 13.89 -34.51 2.67
C LEU A 32 13.05 -33.77 1.62
N GLN A 33 11.88 -34.30 1.26
CA GLN A 33 10.95 -33.60 0.37
C GLN A 33 10.44 -32.31 1.03
N PHE A 34 10.08 -32.37 2.31
CA PHE A 34 9.69 -31.21 3.10
C PHE A 34 10.82 -30.16 3.22
N LEU A 35 12.07 -30.59 3.40
CA LEU A 35 13.24 -29.70 3.41
C LEU A 35 13.48 -29.03 2.07
N ILE A 36 13.28 -29.73 0.94
CA ILE A 36 13.36 -29.13 -0.41
C ILE A 36 12.27 -28.06 -0.55
N PHE A 37 11.04 -28.35 -0.14
CA PHE A 37 9.94 -27.36 -0.16
C PHE A 37 10.23 -26.17 0.75
N ARG A 38 10.76 -26.41 1.95
CA ARG A 38 11.17 -25.37 2.91
C ARG A 38 12.33 -24.54 2.39
N HIS A 39 13.28 -25.12 1.64
CA HIS A 39 14.38 -24.37 1.05
C HIS A 39 13.96 -23.54 -0.16
N LEU A 40 13.04 -24.08 -0.99
CA LEU A 40 12.38 -23.28 -2.02
C LEU A 40 11.64 -22.09 -1.35
N GLN A 41 11.00 -22.32 -0.19
CA GLN A 41 10.39 -21.24 0.61
C GLN A 41 11.41 -20.29 1.27
N SER A 42 12.57 -20.75 1.73
CA SER A 42 13.57 -19.92 2.45
C SER A 42 14.26 -18.90 1.55
N TYR A 43 14.14 -19.03 0.23
CA TYR A 43 14.49 -17.96 -0.71
C TYR A 43 13.59 -16.71 -0.58
N LYS A 44 12.49 -16.77 0.21
CA LYS A 44 11.71 -15.59 0.62
C LYS A 44 12.42 -14.72 1.67
N THR A 45 13.49 -15.18 2.30
CA THR A 45 14.18 -14.43 3.38
C THR A 45 15.69 -14.46 3.22
N PRO A 46 16.31 -13.44 2.62
CA PRO A 46 17.48 -12.83 3.21
C PRO A 46 17.02 -11.83 4.26
N GLU A 47 17.49 -12.02 5.48
CA GLU A 47 17.62 -10.93 6.44
C GLU A 47 18.25 -9.70 5.78
N GLU A 48 17.82 -8.54 6.26
CA GLU A 48 18.28 -7.20 5.96
C GLU A 48 19.72 -7.11 5.43
N LEU A 49 19.89 -6.64 4.19
CA LEU A 49 20.93 -5.67 3.86
C LEU A 49 20.65 -5.01 2.50
N ASP A 50 20.30 -3.73 2.62
CA ASP A 50 20.64 -2.63 1.74
C ASP A 50 19.95 -2.42 0.38
N VAL A 51 19.93 -1.13 0.09
CA VAL A 51 19.32 -0.30 -0.93
C VAL A 51 19.64 -0.75 -2.38
N GLN A 52 18.69 -0.48 -3.29
CA GLN A 52 18.74 -0.68 -4.76
C GLN A 52 18.57 -2.12 -5.27
N THR A 53 17.33 -2.60 -5.43
CA THR A 53 17.00 -3.48 -6.59
C THR A 53 15.49 -3.66 -6.81
N ARG A 54 14.84 -2.68 -7.47
CA ARG A 54 13.41 -2.73 -7.84
C ARG A 54 13.09 -3.72 -8.97
N ASN A 55 14.11 -4.22 -9.69
CA ASN A 55 13.94 -5.20 -10.77
C ASN A 55 14.20 -6.66 -10.36
N GLN A 56 14.79 -6.92 -9.19
CA GLN A 56 15.12 -8.29 -8.77
C GLN A 56 14.07 -8.94 -7.88
N SER A 57 13.29 -8.20 -7.08
CA SER A 57 12.31 -8.82 -6.17
C SER A 57 11.07 -9.36 -6.91
N LEU A 58 10.52 -8.60 -7.86
CA LEU A 58 9.45 -9.06 -8.77
C LEU A 58 9.92 -10.21 -9.67
N GLY A 59 11.17 -10.19 -10.12
CA GLY A 59 11.80 -11.29 -10.87
C GLY A 59 11.96 -12.56 -10.03
N LYS A 60 12.42 -12.45 -8.78
CA LYS A 60 12.64 -13.60 -7.88
C LYS A 60 11.33 -14.26 -7.42
N GLN A 61 10.28 -13.48 -7.18
CA GLN A 61 8.96 -14.01 -6.79
C GLN A 61 8.28 -14.74 -7.96
N GLY A 62 8.42 -14.23 -9.19
CA GLY A 62 7.93 -14.90 -10.41
C GLY A 62 8.68 -16.19 -10.77
N ILE A 63 9.99 -16.26 -10.48
CA ILE A 63 10.80 -17.48 -10.68
C ILE A 63 10.32 -18.60 -9.74
N PHE A 64 10.09 -18.30 -8.46
CA PHE A 64 9.59 -19.28 -7.48
C PHE A 64 8.20 -19.82 -7.80
N GLU A 65 7.23 -18.95 -8.14
CA GLU A 65 5.89 -19.38 -8.55
C GLU A 65 5.94 -20.25 -9.82
N ARG A 66 6.84 -19.92 -10.76
CA ARG A 66 7.08 -20.71 -11.98
C ARG A 66 7.69 -22.08 -11.68
N ASP A 67 8.65 -22.14 -10.75
CA ASP A 67 9.34 -23.39 -10.41
C ASP A 67 8.44 -24.33 -9.60
N LEU A 68 7.63 -23.79 -8.66
CA LEU A 68 6.57 -24.56 -8.00
C LEU A 68 5.54 -25.11 -8.99
N ARG A 69 5.12 -24.29 -9.95
CA ARG A 69 4.20 -24.71 -11.02
C ARG A 69 4.80 -25.84 -11.84
N ASN A 70 6.02 -25.67 -12.34
CA ASN A 70 6.71 -26.70 -13.11
C ASN A 70 6.83 -28.01 -12.32
N LEU A 71 7.15 -27.93 -11.03
CA LEU A 71 7.25 -29.08 -10.15
C LEU A 71 5.88 -29.78 -9.97
N SER A 72 4.80 -29.02 -9.77
CA SER A 72 3.44 -29.56 -9.66
C SER A 72 2.97 -30.28 -10.92
N LEU A 73 3.52 -29.94 -12.10
CA LEU A 73 3.20 -30.59 -13.37
C LEU A 73 3.97 -31.91 -13.58
N THR A 74 4.96 -32.23 -12.76
CA THR A 74 5.80 -33.42 -12.95
C THR A 74 5.12 -34.74 -12.57
N CYS A 75 4.36 -34.78 -11.47
CA CYS A 75 3.64 -35.97 -11.05
C CYS A 75 2.47 -35.66 -10.10
N ASN A 76 1.56 -36.62 -9.93
CA ASN A 76 0.37 -36.45 -9.09
C ASN A 76 0.69 -36.16 -7.62
N PHE A 77 1.78 -36.71 -7.10
CA PHE A 77 2.23 -36.44 -5.72
C PHE A 77 2.59 -34.96 -5.54
N TYR A 78 3.46 -34.42 -6.41
CA TYR A 78 3.83 -33.00 -6.36
C TYR A 78 2.64 -32.10 -6.65
N TYR A 79 1.75 -32.50 -7.56
CA TYR A 79 0.50 -31.80 -7.80
C TYR A 79 -0.28 -31.64 -6.48
N THR A 80 -0.64 -32.75 -5.82
CA THR A 80 -1.43 -32.73 -4.58
C THR A 80 -0.70 -32.02 -3.43
N ALA A 81 0.62 -32.23 -3.28
CA ALA A 81 1.41 -31.60 -2.23
C ALA A 81 1.57 -30.09 -2.40
N LEU A 82 1.56 -29.60 -3.65
CA LEU A 82 1.76 -28.19 -3.97
C LEU A 82 0.45 -27.39 -4.15
N LEU A 83 -0.70 -28.05 -4.14
CA LEU A 83 -2.01 -27.40 -4.22
C LEU A 83 -2.16 -26.26 -3.20
N PRO A 84 -1.83 -26.43 -1.90
CA PRO A 84 -2.03 -25.38 -0.91
C PRO A 84 -1.21 -24.11 -1.19
N TYR A 85 -0.05 -24.27 -1.82
CA TYR A 85 0.86 -23.16 -2.12
C TYR A 85 0.52 -22.48 -3.45
N THR A 86 0.12 -23.28 -4.45
CA THR A 86 -0.22 -22.76 -5.79
C THR A 86 -1.53 -21.98 -5.75
N PHE A 87 -2.49 -22.43 -4.94
CA PHE A 87 -3.82 -21.84 -4.82
C PHE A 87 -3.99 -20.91 -3.60
N GLU A 88 -2.91 -20.64 -2.87
CA GLU A 88 -2.91 -19.66 -1.75
C GLU A 88 -3.36 -18.28 -2.23
N LYS A 89 -2.95 -17.90 -3.45
CA LYS A 89 -3.21 -16.62 -4.07
C LYS A 89 -3.77 -16.80 -5.47
N LEU A 90 -4.91 -16.17 -5.74
CA LEU A 90 -5.54 -16.16 -7.06
C LEU A 90 -5.49 -14.76 -7.66
N VAL A 91 -5.19 -14.67 -8.95
CA VAL A 91 -5.17 -13.41 -9.70
C VAL A 91 -6.31 -13.42 -10.71
N LEU A 92 -7.33 -12.61 -10.46
CA LEU A 92 -8.47 -12.36 -11.33
C LEU A 92 -8.15 -11.18 -12.24
N GLN A 93 -7.88 -11.45 -13.51
CA GLN A 93 -7.75 -10.40 -14.52
C GLN A 93 -9.13 -10.02 -15.08
N ASN A 94 -9.30 -8.76 -15.49
CA ASN A 94 -10.52 -8.27 -16.14
C ASN A 94 -10.73 -8.85 -17.56
N ASN A 95 -10.86 -10.17 -17.67
CA ASN A 95 -11.21 -10.88 -18.89
C ASN A 95 -11.98 -12.16 -18.56
N GLU A 96 -12.87 -12.55 -19.48
CA GLU A 96 -13.77 -13.70 -19.26
C GLU A 96 -12.99 -15.02 -19.14
N THR A 97 -11.88 -15.19 -19.86
CA THR A 97 -11.05 -16.40 -19.79
C THR A 97 -10.50 -16.62 -18.39
N SER A 98 -9.89 -15.61 -17.77
CA SER A 98 -9.37 -15.66 -16.40
C SER A 98 -10.49 -15.90 -15.40
N ALA A 99 -11.60 -15.17 -15.55
CA ALA A 99 -12.72 -15.23 -14.64
C ALA A 99 -13.44 -16.59 -14.67
N SER A 100 -13.83 -17.07 -15.85
CA SER A 100 -14.42 -18.40 -16.06
C SER A 100 -13.54 -19.51 -15.47
N SER A 101 -12.23 -19.35 -15.55
CA SER A 101 -11.30 -20.37 -15.10
C SER A 101 -11.18 -20.42 -13.56
N ILE A 102 -11.26 -19.27 -12.87
CA ILE A 102 -11.39 -19.22 -11.41
C ILE A 102 -12.78 -19.73 -10.98
N LEU A 103 -13.84 -19.39 -11.71
CA LEU A 103 -15.20 -19.86 -11.43
C LEU A 103 -15.30 -21.40 -11.53
N ARG A 104 -14.58 -22.01 -12.47
CA ARG A 104 -14.41 -23.48 -12.54
C ARG A 104 -13.71 -24.04 -11.30
N CYS A 105 -12.70 -23.34 -10.77
CA CYS A 105 -12.07 -23.73 -9.50
C CYS A 105 -13.04 -23.63 -8.32
N MET A 106 -13.96 -22.66 -8.33
CA MET A 106 -14.99 -22.50 -7.29
C MET A 106 -16.06 -23.59 -7.33
N THR A 107 -16.45 -24.02 -8.53
CA THR A 107 -17.50 -25.03 -8.72
C THR A 107 -16.97 -26.47 -8.61
N ASN A 108 -15.67 -26.68 -8.79
CA ASN A 108 -15.05 -28.00 -8.70
C ASN A 108 -14.81 -28.45 -7.23
N ALA A 109 -15.86 -28.96 -6.61
CA ALA A 109 -15.83 -29.49 -5.24
C ALA A 109 -14.89 -30.69 -5.04
N ALA A 110 -14.48 -31.39 -6.10
CA ALA A 110 -13.64 -32.59 -5.97
C ALA A 110 -12.18 -32.26 -5.58
N ARG A 111 -11.70 -31.05 -5.91
CA ARG A 111 -10.29 -30.65 -5.70
C ARG A 111 -10.11 -29.59 -4.63
N ASN A 112 -11.19 -29.03 -4.09
CA ASN A 112 -11.19 -28.13 -2.93
C ASN A 112 -10.22 -26.94 -3.02
N TYR A 113 -9.98 -26.42 -4.23
CA TYR A 113 -9.02 -25.32 -4.45
C TYR A 113 -9.31 -24.09 -3.60
N ILE A 114 -10.59 -23.76 -3.45
CA ILE A 114 -11.09 -22.63 -2.66
C ILE A 114 -10.74 -22.71 -1.18
N LEU A 115 -10.46 -23.90 -0.64
CA LEU A 115 -10.03 -24.06 0.76
C LEU A 115 -8.60 -23.52 0.96
N PHE A 116 -7.79 -23.45 -0.07
CA PHE A 116 -6.40 -22.99 0.05
C PHE A 116 -6.25 -21.49 -0.17
N THR A 117 -7.22 -20.87 -0.85
CA THR A 117 -7.16 -19.45 -1.21
C THR A 117 -7.31 -18.55 0.01
N LYS A 118 -6.26 -17.77 0.28
CA LYS A 118 -6.21 -16.73 1.31
C LYS A 118 -6.24 -15.32 0.71
N GLU A 119 -5.69 -15.17 -0.49
CA GLU A 119 -5.61 -13.88 -1.19
C GLU A 119 -6.27 -13.94 -2.56
N LEU A 120 -7.09 -12.93 -2.88
CA LEU A 120 -7.65 -12.70 -4.21
C LEU A 120 -7.18 -11.34 -4.72
N TRP A 121 -6.60 -11.31 -5.92
CA TRP A 121 -6.05 -10.11 -6.54
C TRP A 121 -6.82 -9.80 -7.81
N PHE A 122 -7.57 -8.70 -7.82
CA PHE A 122 -8.19 -8.16 -9.02
C PHE A 122 -7.26 -7.18 -9.73
N THR A 123 -7.18 -7.25 -11.06
CA THR A 123 -6.43 -6.28 -11.86
C THR A 123 -7.03 -6.13 -13.26
N ASP A 124 -6.96 -4.94 -13.82
CA ASP A 124 -7.28 -4.65 -15.22
C ASP A 124 -6.31 -5.35 -16.20
N THR A 125 -6.62 -5.33 -17.50
CA THR A 125 -5.82 -6.07 -18.49
C THR A 125 -4.77 -5.20 -19.16
N ARG A 126 -3.65 -5.82 -19.56
CA ARG A 126 -2.65 -5.13 -20.39
C ARG A 126 -3.23 -4.67 -21.74
N ALA A 127 -4.20 -5.41 -22.28
CA ALA A 127 -4.89 -5.03 -23.51
C ALA A 127 -5.69 -3.73 -23.32
N MET A 128 -6.43 -3.60 -22.20
CA MET A 128 -7.11 -2.35 -21.84
C MET A 128 -6.11 -1.19 -21.77
N LYS A 129 -5.00 -1.37 -21.04
CA LYS A 129 -3.95 -0.34 -20.95
C LYS A 129 -3.46 0.12 -22.33
N LEU A 130 -3.06 -0.82 -23.20
CA LEU A 130 -2.51 -0.53 -24.53
C LEU A 130 -3.55 0.14 -25.43
N ALA A 131 -4.80 -0.32 -25.40
CA ALA A 131 -5.87 0.25 -26.21
C ALA A 131 -6.16 1.72 -25.87
N MET A 132 -6.13 2.06 -24.57
CA MET A 132 -6.32 3.43 -24.11
C MET A 132 -5.13 4.33 -24.45
N GLU A 133 -3.89 3.81 -24.42
CA GLU A 133 -2.71 4.50 -24.95
C GLU A 133 -2.87 4.80 -26.45
N ASP A 134 -3.23 3.79 -27.25
CA ASP A 134 -3.36 3.90 -28.70
C ASP A 134 -4.47 4.89 -29.12
N GLU A 135 -5.64 4.86 -28.48
CA GLU A 135 -6.74 5.81 -28.75
C GLU A 135 -6.30 7.26 -28.49
N TYR A 136 -5.59 7.49 -27.39
CA TYR A 136 -5.09 8.81 -27.05
C TYR A 136 -4.11 9.34 -28.10
N PHE A 137 -3.11 8.55 -28.50
CA PHE A 137 -2.16 8.95 -29.53
C PHE A 137 -2.82 9.12 -30.90
N ALA A 138 -3.81 8.29 -31.24
CA ALA A 138 -4.58 8.41 -32.48
C ALA A 138 -5.36 9.73 -32.55
N ASN A 139 -5.97 10.15 -31.44
CA ASN A 139 -6.67 11.43 -31.34
C ASN A 139 -5.72 12.63 -31.41
N GLY A 140 -4.48 12.50 -30.92
CA GLY A 140 -3.41 13.49 -31.10
C GLY A 140 -2.93 13.62 -32.57
N HIS A 141 -2.84 12.51 -33.30
CA HIS A 141 -2.35 12.46 -34.69
C HIS A 141 -3.42 12.67 -35.78
N ARG A 142 -4.71 12.47 -35.47
CA ARG A 142 -5.84 12.73 -36.39
C ARG A 142 -5.96 14.19 -36.85
N LYS A 143 -5.23 15.13 -36.24
CA LYS A 143 -5.10 16.49 -36.78
C LYS A 143 -4.27 16.60 -38.07
N ASN A 144 -3.50 15.57 -38.47
CA ASN A 144 -2.55 15.70 -39.59
C ASN A 144 -2.57 14.61 -40.67
N ASN A 145 -3.39 13.56 -40.59
CA ASN A 145 -3.57 12.66 -41.74
C ASN A 145 -4.85 11.83 -41.61
N SER A 146 -5.89 12.22 -42.36
CA SER A 146 -6.99 11.34 -42.70
C SER A 146 -6.55 10.43 -43.85
N ASN A 147 -6.16 9.21 -43.53
CA ASN A 147 -6.35 8.01 -44.37
C ASN A 147 -5.57 6.86 -43.74
N LYS A 148 -6.29 5.92 -43.14
CA LYS A 148 -6.05 4.48 -43.29
C LYS A 148 -7.21 3.70 -42.70
N ASP A 149 -7.70 2.78 -43.52
CA ASP A 149 -8.58 1.68 -43.16
C ASP A 149 -7.87 0.78 -42.15
N ASP A 150 -8.48 0.48 -41.00
CA ASP A 150 -7.97 -0.53 -40.06
C ASP A 150 -9.13 -1.40 -39.55
N GLU A 151 -9.24 -2.62 -40.11
CA GLU A 151 -10.22 -3.67 -39.76
C GLU A 151 -9.99 -4.32 -38.38
N ASN A 152 -9.26 -3.68 -37.47
CA ASN A 152 -9.01 -4.18 -36.10
C ASN A 152 -9.15 -3.05 -35.07
N GLU A 153 -10.24 -2.30 -35.12
CA GLU A 153 -10.56 -1.30 -34.09
C GLU A 153 -10.79 -2.01 -32.75
N ILE A 154 -9.84 -1.83 -31.81
CA ILE A 154 -9.93 -2.43 -30.48
C ILE A 154 -11.11 -1.78 -29.74
N ASN A 155 -12.12 -2.57 -29.38
CA ASN A 155 -13.30 -2.08 -28.67
C ASN A 155 -12.98 -1.81 -27.18
N ILE A 156 -12.61 -0.57 -26.86
CA ILE A 156 -12.28 -0.13 -25.49
C ILE A 156 -13.46 -0.32 -24.51
N PRO A 157 -14.71 0.04 -24.85
CA PRO A 157 -15.87 -0.29 -24.01
C PRO A 157 -15.97 -1.77 -23.62
N GLU A 158 -15.65 -2.68 -24.55
CA GLU A 158 -15.65 -4.12 -24.26
C GLU A 158 -14.53 -4.53 -23.30
N LEU A 159 -13.32 -4.00 -23.49
CA LEU A 159 -12.17 -4.26 -22.61
C LEU A 159 -12.36 -3.71 -21.19
N CYS A 160 -13.13 -2.62 -21.06
CA CYS A 160 -13.47 -2.01 -19.78
C CYS A 160 -14.75 -2.60 -19.16
N ARG A 161 -15.40 -3.56 -19.79
CA ARG A 161 -16.56 -4.20 -19.18
C ARG A 161 -16.11 -5.20 -18.12
N LEU A 162 -16.75 -5.19 -16.95
CA LEU A 162 -16.54 -6.25 -15.95
C LEU A 162 -17.18 -7.55 -16.47
N PRO A 163 -16.41 -8.64 -16.69
CA PRO A 163 -16.97 -9.90 -17.16
C PRO A 163 -17.97 -10.48 -16.15
N THR A 164 -19.02 -11.16 -16.62
CA THR A 164 -20.07 -11.72 -15.75
C THR A 164 -19.48 -12.68 -14.72
N SER A 165 -18.54 -13.54 -15.13
CA SER A 165 -17.86 -14.45 -14.21
C SER A 165 -17.04 -13.69 -13.16
N ALA A 166 -16.42 -12.56 -13.52
CA ALA A 166 -15.63 -11.75 -12.58
C ALA A 166 -16.55 -11.07 -11.56
N ALA A 167 -17.69 -10.54 -12.02
CA ALA A 167 -18.71 -9.97 -11.16
C ALA A 167 -19.29 -11.01 -10.18
N GLU A 168 -19.53 -12.26 -10.63
CA GLU A 168 -19.98 -13.34 -9.74
C GLU A 168 -18.94 -13.67 -8.67
N ILE A 169 -17.66 -13.80 -9.06
CA ILE A 169 -16.57 -14.08 -8.11
C ILE A 169 -16.47 -12.96 -7.07
N LEU A 170 -16.41 -11.69 -7.52
CA LEU A 170 -16.24 -10.53 -6.66
C LEU A 170 -17.45 -10.27 -5.76
N SER A 171 -18.66 -10.68 -6.16
CA SER A 171 -19.88 -10.56 -5.33
C SER A 171 -20.15 -11.77 -4.44
N SER A 172 -19.39 -12.85 -4.60
CA SER A 172 -19.56 -14.10 -3.86
C SER A 172 -18.25 -14.54 -3.18
N LEU A 173 -17.51 -13.59 -2.60
CA LEU A 173 -16.26 -13.85 -1.86
C LEU A 173 -16.50 -14.79 -0.68
N SER A 174 -17.74 -14.86 -0.18
CA SER A 174 -18.13 -15.79 0.87
C SER A 174 -17.98 -17.27 0.51
N ARG A 175 -17.86 -17.60 -0.78
CA ARG A 175 -17.58 -18.96 -1.25
C ARG A 175 -16.15 -19.40 -0.97
N PHE A 176 -15.24 -18.48 -0.60
CA PHE A 176 -13.87 -18.80 -0.23
C PHE A 176 -13.71 -18.81 1.30
N PRO A 177 -13.73 -19.97 1.97
CA PRO A 177 -13.81 -20.02 3.43
C PRO A 177 -12.57 -19.49 4.17
N ASN A 178 -11.41 -19.47 3.51
CA ASN A 178 -10.15 -19.02 4.10
C ASN A 178 -9.64 -17.70 3.50
N LEU A 179 -10.41 -17.06 2.62
CA LEU A 179 -10.05 -15.78 2.03
C LEU A 179 -10.02 -14.72 3.11
N ASN A 180 -8.88 -14.05 3.29
CA ASN A 180 -8.73 -13.01 4.31
C ASN A 180 -8.35 -11.66 3.71
N HIS A 181 -7.84 -11.63 2.48
CA HIS A 181 -7.28 -10.44 1.85
C HIS A 181 -7.71 -10.31 0.39
N LEU A 182 -8.19 -9.13 0.03
CA LEU A 182 -8.55 -8.72 -1.32
C LEU A 182 -7.65 -7.56 -1.73
N LEU A 183 -6.97 -7.71 -2.86
CA LEU A 183 -6.17 -6.66 -3.47
C LEU A 183 -6.81 -6.22 -4.78
N ILE A 184 -7.10 -4.93 -4.91
CA ILE A 184 -7.58 -4.29 -6.14
C ILE A 184 -6.43 -3.44 -6.67
N HIS A 185 -5.87 -3.81 -7.81
CA HIS A 185 -4.73 -3.12 -8.39
C HIS A 185 -5.04 -2.59 -9.79
N TRP A 186 -4.91 -1.27 -9.90
CA TRP A 186 -5.13 -0.55 -11.14
C TRP A 186 -3.81 -0.21 -11.85
N ARG A 187 -3.69 -0.52 -13.14
CA ARG A 187 -2.46 -0.33 -13.93
C ARG A 187 -2.40 0.99 -14.71
N PHE A 188 -3.20 1.99 -14.34
CA PHE A 188 -3.23 3.29 -15.02
C PHE A 188 -1.90 4.07 -14.96
N HIS A 189 -1.12 3.87 -13.88
CA HIS A 189 0.12 4.59 -13.56
C HIS A 189 1.25 4.55 -14.61
N ASP A 190 1.23 3.59 -15.55
CA ASP A 190 2.29 3.45 -16.55
C ASP A 190 1.92 4.13 -17.90
N SER A 191 0.92 5.02 -17.92
CA SER A 191 0.31 5.46 -19.17
C SER A 191 0.13 6.98 -19.23
N ASP A 192 0.90 7.63 -20.11
CA ASP A 192 0.89 9.08 -20.30
C ASP A 192 -0.51 9.63 -20.65
N TRP A 193 -1.34 8.83 -21.32
CA TRP A 193 -2.70 9.23 -21.72
C TRP A 193 -3.58 9.64 -20.54
N TYR A 194 -3.51 8.90 -19.42
CA TYR A 194 -4.39 9.16 -18.27
C TYR A 194 -4.09 10.51 -17.65
N ILE A 195 -2.80 10.78 -17.51
CA ILE A 195 -2.26 12.00 -16.96
C ILE A 195 -2.56 13.18 -17.90
N GLU A 196 -2.26 13.05 -19.19
CA GLU A 196 -2.45 14.16 -20.13
C GLU A 196 -3.94 14.48 -20.34
N GLN A 197 -4.79 13.46 -20.46
CA GLN A 197 -6.21 13.64 -20.69
C GLN A 197 -6.94 14.21 -19.47
N TYR A 198 -6.64 13.70 -18.27
CA TYR A 198 -7.46 13.99 -17.09
C TYR A 198 -6.78 14.88 -16.04
N ALA A 199 -5.47 15.10 -16.14
CA ALA A 199 -4.72 15.96 -15.20
C ALA A 199 -4.32 17.31 -15.83
N ILE A 200 -4.18 17.40 -17.16
CA ILE A 200 -3.80 18.64 -17.88
C ILE A 200 -5.01 19.28 -18.60
N GLY A 201 -5.96 18.48 -19.10
CA GLY A 201 -7.09 18.96 -19.90
C GLY A 201 -8.48 18.92 -19.24
N GLY A 202 -8.60 18.45 -17.99
CA GLY A 202 -9.90 18.19 -17.35
C GLY A 202 -10.58 19.44 -16.74
N GLU A 203 -11.88 19.60 -16.98
CA GLU A 203 -12.74 20.52 -16.22
C GLU A 203 -13.00 19.98 -14.80
N THR A 204 -13.33 20.87 -13.86
CA THR A 204 -13.69 20.48 -12.49
C THR A 204 -14.99 19.69 -12.49
N GLU A 205 -14.95 18.44 -12.00
CA GLU A 205 -16.14 17.61 -11.85
C GLU A 205 -16.98 18.13 -10.69
N ASP A 206 -18.28 18.36 -10.90
CA ASP A 206 -19.19 18.70 -9.81
C ASP A 206 -19.45 17.47 -8.91
N ASP A 207 -20.04 17.69 -7.74
CA ASP A 207 -20.30 16.61 -6.77
C ASP A 207 -21.31 15.56 -7.28
N ASN A 208 -21.99 15.79 -8.42
CA ASN A 208 -22.87 14.83 -9.09
C ASN A 208 -22.23 14.19 -10.35
N GLY A 209 -21.02 14.61 -10.72
CA GLY A 209 -20.40 14.30 -12.01
C GLY A 209 -19.88 12.88 -12.14
N ALA A 210 -19.63 12.17 -11.04
CA ALA A 210 -19.05 10.82 -11.10
C ALA A 210 -19.89 9.85 -11.95
N ALA A 211 -21.23 9.92 -11.86
CA ALA A 211 -22.12 9.07 -12.66
C ALA A 211 -22.11 9.45 -14.15
N GLU A 212 -22.09 10.74 -14.47
CA GLU A 212 -22.03 11.23 -15.85
C GLU A 212 -20.69 10.83 -16.52
N TRP A 213 -19.59 10.96 -15.78
CA TRP A 213 -18.27 10.56 -16.26
C TRP A 213 -18.11 9.05 -16.37
N GLU A 214 -18.82 8.25 -15.57
CA GLU A 214 -18.88 6.80 -15.74
C GLU A 214 -19.59 6.39 -17.05
N GLU A 215 -20.57 7.17 -17.53
CA GLU A 215 -21.21 6.93 -18.83
C GLU A 215 -20.27 7.29 -19.99
N GLN A 216 -19.43 8.32 -19.80
CA GLN A 216 -18.51 8.82 -20.83
C GLN A 216 -17.16 8.07 -20.86
N SER A 217 -16.71 7.55 -19.72
CA SER A 217 -15.39 6.93 -19.54
C SER A 217 -15.53 5.45 -19.15
N PRO A 218 -15.36 4.50 -20.09
CA PRO A 218 -15.56 3.07 -19.83
C PRO A 218 -14.72 2.52 -18.67
N TRP A 219 -13.50 3.03 -18.47
CA TRP A 219 -12.64 2.62 -17.35
C TRP A 219 -13.19 3.03 -15.97
N ARG A 220 -13.93 4.14 -15.87
CA ARG A 220 -14.62 4.53 -14.64
C ARG A 220 -15.82 3.65 -14.37
N ALA A 221 -16.58 3.29 -15.42
CA ALA A 221 -17.64 2.29 -15.29
C ALA A 221 -17.09 0.95 -14.78
N LEU A 222 -15.92 0.51 -15.26
CA LEU A 222 -15.25 -0.68 -14.72
C LEU A 222 -14.98 -0.57 -13.22
N MET A 223 -14.39 0.55 -12.79
CA MET A 223 -14.09 0.81 -11.39
C MET A 223 -15.35 0.75 -10.54
N ARG A 224 -16.42 1.47 -10.95
CA ARG A 224 -17.73 1.43 -10.29
C ARG A 224 -18.22 -0.01 -10.18
N ASP A 225 -18.23 -0.76 -11.28
CA ASP A 225 -18.79 -2.11 -11.31
C ASP A 225 -18.01 -3.08 -10.40
N VAL A 226 -16.69 -2.93 -10.31
CA VAL A 226 -15.83 -3.70 -9.38
C VAL A 226 -16.18 -3.40 -7.94
N TYR A 227 -16.26 -2.13 -7.55
CA TYR A 227 -16.59 -1.77 -6.16
C TYR A 227 -18.03 -2.13 -5.81
N ASN A 228 -18.98 -1.99 -6.75
CA ASN A 228 -20.35 -2.46 -6.58
C ASN A 228 -20.42 -3.98 -6.39
N ALA A 229 -19.64 -4.76 -7.15
CA ALA A 229 -19.59 -6.21 -6.98
C ALA A 229 -19.04 -6.59 -5.60
N VAL A 230 -17.93 -5.98 -5.18
CA VAL A 230 -17.32 -6.23 -3.86
C VAL A 230 -18.23 -5.83 -2.71
N SER A 231 -19.02 -4.76 -2.87
CA SER A 231 -19.97 -4.28 -1.85
C SER A 231 -21.08 -5.29 -1.52
N LYS A 232 -21.36 -6.27 -2.40
CA LYS A 232 -22.40 -7.29 -2.19
C LYS A 232 -22.01 -8.37 -1.16
N ASN A 233 -20.78 -8.35 -0.65
CA ASN A 233 -20.29 -9.37 0.30
C ASN A 233 -20.71 -9.11 1.75
N VAL A 234 -21.64 -8.21 1.99
CA VAL A 234 -22.19 -7.94 3.32
C VAL A 234 -23.59 -8.52 3.40
N VAL A 235 -23.88 -9.19 4.51
CA VAL A 235 -25.24 -9.67 4.80
C VAL A 235 -26.08 -8.46 5.16
N ASP A 236 -27.15 -8.19 4.41
CA ASP A 236 -28.15 -7.18 4.77
C ASP A 236 -28.74 -7.55 6.15
N ILE A 237 -28.27 -6.89 7.21
CA ILE A 237 -28.83 -7.02 8.56
C ILE A 237 -30.31 -6.55 8.57
N THR A 238 -30.72 -5.75 7.59
CA THR A 238 -32.10 -5.26 7.42
C THR A 238 -33.01 -6.21 6.63
N ALA A 239 -32.47 -7.23 5.95
CA ALA A 239 -33.27 -8.21 5.20
C ALA A 239 -33.67 -9.44 6.03
N SER A 240 -33.34 -9.48 7.33
CA SER A 240 -33.99 -10.41 8.25
C SER A 240 -35.36 -9.87 8.64
N SER A 241 -36.38 -10.31 7.92
CA SER A 241 -37.76 -10.38 8.44
C SER A 241 -37.73 -10.91 9.89
N PRO A 242 -38.65 -10.48 10.78
CA PRO A 242 -38.69 -10.97 12.15
C PRO A 242 -38.69 -12.50 12.16
N PRO A 243 -37.92 -13.16 13.05
CA PRO A 243 -37.84 -14.61 13.06
C PRO A 243 -39.21 -15.19 13.36
N GLN A 244 -39.83 -15.82 12.35
CA GLN A 244 -40.85 -16.82 12.61
C GLN A 244 -40.16 -17.95 13.37
N ALA A 245 -40.64 -18.19 14.59
CA ALA A 245 -40.15 -19.24 15.46
C ALA A 245 -40.25 -20.61 14.76
N GLY A 246 -39.12 -21.15 14.32
CA GLY A 246 -39.07 -22.48 13.74
C GLY A 246 -37.80 -22.73 12.94
N LEU A 247 -36.99 -23.67 13.45
CA LEU A 247 -35.80 -24.29 12.87
C LEU A 247 -34.46 -23.56 13.13
N LEU A 248 -33.56 -24.31 13.76
CA LEU A 248 -32.17 -24.02 14.09
C LEU A 248 -31.43 -23.34 12.93
N GLN A 249 -31.39 -22.00 12.93
CA GLN A 249 -30.51 -21.24 12.05
C GLN A 249 -29.12 -21.24 12.67
N SER A 250 -28.14 -21.75 11.92
CA SER A 250 -26.71 -21.60 12.20
C SER A 250 -26.38 -20.13 12.48
N PRO A 251 -25.44 -19.83 13.38
CA PRO A 251 -25.06 -18.46 13.67
C PRO A 251 -24.65 -17.72 12.39
N PRO A 252 -24.90 -16.40 12.28
CA PRO A 252 -24.52 -15.61 11.12
C PRO A 252 -23.01 -15.80 10.88
N MET A 253 -22.64 -16.28 9.68
CA MET A 253 -21.24 -16.47 9.33
C MET A 253 -20.49 -15.15 9.53
N PRO A 254 -19.34 -15.15 10.23
CA PRO A 254 -18.52 -13.95 10.38
C PRO A 254 -18.10 -13.42 9.00
N PRO A 255 -17.87 -12.10 8.86
CA PRO A 255 -17.41 -11.52 7.60
C PRO A 255 -16.12 -12.22 7.17
N ILE A 256 -16.16 -12.77 5.95
CA ILE A 256 -15.10 -13.66 5.44
C ILE A 256 -13.85 -12.84 5.14
N LEU A 257 -14.02 -11.66 4.55
CA LEU A 257 -12.92 -10.77 4.21
C LEU A 257 -12.49 -9.89 5.40
N LYS A 258 -11.21 -9.95 5.77
CA LYS A 258 -10.66 -9.14 6.86
C LYS A 258 -9.89 -7.92 6.38
N SER A 259 -9.31 -7.99 5.18
CA SER A 259 -8.41 -6.96 4.68
C SER A 259 -8.70 -6.59 3.22
N LEU A 260 -8.68 -5.28 2.95
CA LEU A 260 -8.72 -4.70 1.62
C LEU A 260 -7.45 -3.88 1.36
N GLU A 261 -6.81 -4.11 0.22
CA GLU A 261 -5.75 -3.27 -0.33
C GLU A 261 -6.19 -2.70 -1.68
N ILE A 262 -6.24 -1.37 -1.78
CA ILE A 262 -6.41 -0.66 -3.05
C ILE A 262 -5.04 -0.11 -3.44
N LYS A 263 -4.53 -0.57 -4.58
CA LYS A 263 -3.21 -0.19 -5.08
C LYS A 263 -3.31 0.62 -6.35
N ASN A 264 -2.59 1.74 -6.37
CA ASN A 264 -2.56 2.73 -7.45
C ASN A 264 -3.97 3.28 -7.75
N SER A 265 -4.69 3.70 -6.70
CA SER A 265 -6.01 4.31 -6.86
C SER A 265 -5.91 5.55 -7.75
N PRO A 266 -6.67 5.62 -8.86
CA PRO A 266 -6.70 6.80 -9.71
C PRO A 266 -7.29 8.01 -8.98
N MET A 267 -7.00 9.21 -9.49
CA MET A 267 -7.40 10.48 -8.86
C MET A 267 -8.86 10.88 -9.09
N HIS A 268 -9.69 9.99 -9.66
CA HIS A 268 -11.09 10.29 -9.95
C HIS A 268 -12.00 9.37 -9.14
N PRO A 269 -13.00 9.94 -8.45
CA PRO A 269 -13.95 9.15 -7.69
C PRO A 269 -14.90 8.40 -8.61
N VAL A 270 -15.54 7.36 -8.07
CA VAL A 270 -16.68 6.68 -8.68
C VAL A 270 -17.86 6.74 -7.74
N SER A 271 -19.08 6.69 -8.28
CA SER A 271 -20.34 6.76 -7.54
C SER A 271 -20.42 5.72 -6.41
N SER A 272 -19.80 4.54 -6.59
CA SER A 272 -19.72 3.51 -5.56
C SER A 272 -19.05 3.98 -4.26
N TYR A 273 -18.12 4.93 -4.31
CA TYR A 273 -17.44 5.47 -3.12
C TYR A 273 -18.37 6.28 -2.21
N LEU A 274 -19.55 6.67 -2.68
CA LEU A 274 -20.56 7.35 -1.88
C LEU A 274 -21.75 6.43 -1.54
N SER A 275 -21.73 5.18 -2.04
CA SER A 275 -22.81 4.23 -1.85
C SER A 275 -22.86 3.73 -0.40
N PRO A 276 -24.05 3.71 0.24
CA PRO A 276 -24.22 3.13 1.58
C PRO A 276 -23.78 1.66 1.65
N THR A 277 -23.97 0.89 0.57
CA THR A 277 -23.56 -0.52 0.53
C THR A 277 -22.04 -0.67 0.58
N PHE A 278 -21.31 0.21 -0.11
CA PHE A 278 -19.85 0.22 -0.06
C PHE A 278 -19.33 0.64 1.32
N HIS A 279 -19.93 1.69 1.91
CA HIS A 279 -19.60 2.09 3.28
C HIS A 279 -19.87 0.98 4.30
N HIS A 280 -20.99 0.26 4.14
CA HIS A 280 -21.30 -0.88 4.99
C HIS A 280 -20.24 -1.99 4.83
N PHE A 281 -19.80 -2.25 3.61
CA PHE A 281 -18.71 -3.19 3.35
C PHE A 281 -17.41 -2.76 4.04
N LEU A 282 -16.99 -1.50 3.91
CA LEU A 282 -15.80 -0.98 4.58
C LEU A 282 -15.89 -1.13 6.11
N SER A 283 -17.09 -0.99 6.69
CA SER A 283 -17.31 -1.12 8.14
C SER A 283 -17.05 -2.53 8.69
N THR A 284 -16.95 -3.54 7.81
CA THR A 284 -16.64 -4.93 8.19
C THR A 284 -15.14 -5.26 8.16
N LEU A 285 -14.29 -4.34 7.68
CA LEU A 285 -12.88 -4.59 7.45
C LEU A 285 -12.03 -4.33 8.70
N HIS A 286 -11.09 -5.23 8.97
CA HIS A 286 -10.14 -5.10 10.07
C HIS A 286 -8.84 -4.40 9.65
N SER A 287 -8.50 -4.46 8.35
CA SER A 287 -7.29 -3.86 7.79
C SER A 287 -7.58 -3.21 6.44
N PHE A 288 -7.21 -1.94 6.30
CA PHE A 288 -7.37 -1.17 5.08
C PHE A 288 -6.04 -0.57 4.65
N LYS A 289 -5.68 -0.76 3.37
CA LYS A 289 -4.49 -0.17 2.77
C LYS A 289 -4.86 0.54 1.48
N LEU A 290 -4.45 1.80 1.38
CA LEU A 290 -4.67 2.65 0.21
C LEU A 290 -3.31 3.16 -0.28
N SER A 291 -2.98 2.84 -1.52
CA SER A 291 -1.88 3.48 -2.25
C SER A 291 -2.47 4.33 -3.36
N LEU A 292 -2.22 5.63 -3.31
CA LEU A 292 -2.60 6.56 -4.35
C LEU A 292 -1.75 6.33 -5.61
N MET A 293 -2.25 6.83 -6.74
CA MET A 293 -1.56 6.75 -8.02
C MET A 293 -0.20 7.46 -7.95
N THR A 294 0.77 6.86 -8.65
CA THR A 294 2.12 7.35 -8.82
C THR A 294 2.29 7.88 -10.25
N ALA A 295 2.94 9.02 -10.40
CA ALA A 295 3.27 9.62 -11.69
C ALA A 295 4.64 10.28 -11.55
N ASP A 296 5.66 9.69 -12.20
CA ASP A 296 7.05 10.13 -12.04
C ASP A 296 7.26 11.57 -12.55
N ASN A 297 6.51 11.99 -13.58
CA ASN A 297 6.57 13.35 -14.13
C ASN A 297 5.35 13.66 -15.02
N ILE A 298 4.63 14.75 -14.73
CA ILE A 298 3.54 15.28 -15.53
C ILE A 298 4.02 16.57 -16.19
N GLY A 299 4.73 16.48 -17.32
CA GLY A 299 5.19 17.69 -18.04
C GLY A 299 6.04 18.66 -17.20
N HIS A 300 6.91 18.14 -16.33
CA HIS A 300 7.71 18.83 -15.30
C HIS A 300 6.98 19.19 -14.00
N TYR A 301 5.76 18.72 -13.81
CA TYR A 301 4.97 18.90 -12.59
C TYR A 301 4.75 17.55 -11.90
N ALA A 302 4.54 17.57 -10.59
CA ALA A 302 4.16 16.41 -9.79
C ALA A 302 2.63 16.26 -9.72
N ILE A 303 2.13 15.07 -9.41
CA ILE A 303 0.70 14.73 -9.43
C ILE A 303 -0.17 15.61 -8.52
N ASN A 304 0.41 16.13 -7.44
CA ASN A 304 -0.24 17.01 -6.49
C ASN A 304 -0.44 18.44 -7.01
N THR A 305 0.09 18.82 -8.17
CA THR A 305 -0.30 20.09 -8.83
C THR A 305 -1.62 19.97 -9.58
N CYS A 306 -2.14 18.75 -9.77
CA CYS A 306 -3.38 18.51 -10.48
C CYS A 306 -4.56 18.70 -9.53
N PHE A 307 -5.50 19.56 -9.91
CA PHE A 307 -6.67 19.88 -9.09
C PHE A 307 -7.50 18.64 -8.74
N GLN A 308 -7.65 17.69 -9.67
CA GLN A 308 -8.37 16.44 -9.45
C GLN A 308 -7.75 15.60 -8.33
N TYR A 309 -6.42 15.56 -8.24
CA TYR A 309 -5.72 14.87 -7.15
C TYR A 309 -5.97 15.55 -5.81
N GLN A 310 -5.99 16.89 -5.77
CA GLN A 310 -6.31 17.66 -4.56
C GLN A 310 -7.74 17.45 -4.11
N ASP A 311 -8.72 17.52 -5.02
CA ASP A 311 -10.13 17.29 -4.68
C ASP A 311 -10.34 15.86 -4.16
N PHE A 312 -9.78 14.87 -4.85
CA PHE A 312 -9.86 13.46 -4.43
C PHE A 312 -9.24 13.23 -3.04
N THR A 313 -8.05 13.81 -2.79
CA THR A 313 -7.36 13.65 -1.50
C THR A 313 -8.08 14.37 -0.36
N SER A 314 -8.73 15.51 -0.64
CA SER A 314 -9.55 16.23 0.33
C SER A 314 -10.74 15.41 0.84
N LYS A 315 -11.31 14.54 0.00
CA LYS A 315 -12.50 13.73 0.29
C LYS A 315 -12.19 12.28 0.71
N LEU A 316 -10.93 11.94 1.01
CA LEU A 316 -10.54 10.56 1.42
C LEU A 316 -11.30 10.06 2.65
N ASP A 317 -11.60 10.97 3.59
CA ASP A 317 -12.40 10.65 4.76
C ASP A 317 -13.83 10.23 4.37
N THR A 318 -14.43 10.96 3.46
CA THR A 318 -15.79 10.79 2.96
C THR A 318 -15.92 9.51 2.15
N TYR A 319 -14.92 9.20 1.31
CA TYR A 319 -14.92 7.98 0.48
C TYR A 319 -14.58 6.71 1.25
N PHE A 320 -13.64 6.79 2.19
CA PHE A 320 -13.07 5.59 2.83
C PHE A 320 -13.01 5.69 4.35
N LEU A 321 -12.27 6.69 4.89
CA LEU A 321 -11.76 6.59 6.26
C LEU A 321 -12.85 6.69 7.34
N ASN A 322 -13.94 7.44 7.08
CA ASN A 322 -15.07 7.59 8.01
C ASN A 322 -15.91 6.31 8.17
N HIS A 323 -15.70 5.31 7.31
CA HIS A 323 -16.50 4.08 7.26
C HIS A 323 -15.79 2.85 7.84
N LEU A 324 -14.57 3.02 8.34
CA LEU A 324 -13.71 1.93 8.85
C LEU A 324 -13.90 1.67 10.36
N SER A 325 -15.14 1.44 10.80
CA SER A 325 -15.52 1.44 12.23
C SER A 325 -14.82 0.37 13.09
N ILE A 326 -14.53 -0.81 12.54
CA ILE A 326 -13.84 -1.90 13.27
C ILE A 326 -12.37 -2.05 12.87
N ALA A 327 -11.85 -1.18 12.00
CA ALA A 327 -10.51 -1.31 11.46
C ALA A 327 -9.46 -1.15 12.56
N THR A 328 -8.57 -2.14 12.63
CA THR A 328 -7.43 -2.16 13.56
C THR A 328 -6.13 -1.74 12.89
N SER A 329 -6.05 -1.79 11.55
CA SER A 329 -4.87 -1.44 10.78
C SER A 329 -5.23 -0.54 9.60
N LEU A 330 -4.53 0.59 9.50
CA LEU A 330 -4.64 1.56 8.41
C LEU A 330 -3.26 1.82 7.80
N HIS A 331 -3.17 1.76 6.47
CA HIS A 331 -1.96 2.14 5.73
C HIS A 331 -2.33 3.07 4.57
N ILE A 332 -1.75 4.26 4.55
CA ILE A 332 -1.89 5.25 3.47
C ILE A 332 -0.51 5.50 2.85
N ALA A 333 -0.42 5.38 1.53
CA ALA A 333 0.80 5.64 0.78
C ALA A 333 0.55 6.63 -0.38
N ALA A 334 1.32 7.71 -0.41
CA ALA A 334 1.16 8.83 -1.34
C ALA A 334 2.49 9.24 -1.99
N ARG A 335 3.12 8.28 -2.67
CA ARG A 335 4.54 8.33 -3.07
C ARG A 335 4.97 9.54 -3.90
N ASP A 336 4.17 9.98 -4.87
CA ASP A 336 4.53 11.08 -5.78
C ASP A 336 3.71 12.37 -5.53
N GLY A 337 2.78 12.33 -4.58
CA GLY A 337 1.92 13.45 -4.21
C GLY A 337 1.70 13.46 -2.70
N PRO A 338 2.65 13.97 -1.91
CA PRO A 338 2.61 13.89 -0.46
C PRO A 338 1.37 14.54 0.16
N LEU A 339 0.88 13.95 1.24
CA LEU A 339 -0.31 14.41 1.96
C LEU A 339 0.05 15.03 3.31
N GLY A 340 -0.82 15.88 3.87
CA GLY A 340 -0.84 16.23 5.29
C GLY A 340 -0.24 17.59 5.67
N SER A 341 -0.03 18.49 4.72
CA SER A 341 0.26 19.90 5.02
C SER A 341 -1.03 20.71 4.99
N GLU A 342 -1.31 21.47 6.05
CA GLU A 342 -2.51 22.33 6.16
C GLU A 342 -2.29 23.75 5.64
N ASP A 343 -1.04 24.16 5.44
CA ASP A 343 -0.67 25.53 5.11
C ASP A 343 -0.07 25.69 3.70
N SER A 344 -0.75 26.55 2.93
CA SER A 344 -0.16 27.63 2.11
C SER A 344 0.44 27.34 0.72
N GLY A 345 -0.11 26.44 -0.08
CA GLY A 345 0.29 26.40 -1.49
C GLY A 345 -0.63 25.59 -2.40
N PRO A 346 -0.69 25.92 -3.70
CA PRO A 346 -1.58 25.29 -4.67
C PRO A 346 -1.22 23.83 -4.99
N ALA A 347 -0.16 23.27 -4.39
CA ALA A 347 0.26 21.89 -4.59
C ALA A 347 0.20 21.04 -3.30
N TYR A 348 -0.23 21.62 -2.16
CA TYR A 348 -0.39 20.87 -0.92
C TYR A 348 -1.71 20.12 -0.89
N CYS A 349 -1.65 18.84 -0.51
CA CYS A 349 -2.81 17.96 -0.41
C CYS A 349 -3.05 17.57 1.05
N PRO A 350 -4.30 17.60 1.55
CA PRO A 350 -4.60 17.18 2.90
C PRO A 350 -4.50 15.65 3.04
N LEU A 351 -4.15 15.17 4.23
CA LEU A 351 -4.22 13.74 4.58
C LEU A 351 -5.66 13.31 4.96
N SER A 352 -6.54 14.28 5.22
CA SER A 352 -7.96 14.11 5.58
C SER A 352 -8.20 12.96 6.55
N LEU A 353 -7.45 12.90 7.64
CA LEU A 353 -7.72 11.90 8.69
C LEU A 353 -9.04 12.26 9.40
N PRO A 354 -9.87 11.26 9.78
CA PRO A 354 -11.11 11.53 10.50
C PRO A 354 -10.87 12.32 11.79
N LEU A 355 -11.44 13.52 11.86
CA LEU A 355 -11.41 14.35 13.06
C LEU A 355 -12.32 13.80 14.17
N THR A 356 -13.18 12.83 13.92
CA THR A 356 -13.99 12.18 14.96
C THR A 356 -13.48 10.77 15.21
N GLN A 357 -13.78 10.18 16.37
CA GLN A 357 -13.35 8.83 16.76
C GLN A 357 -14.06 7.72 15.93
N ARG A 358 -14.16 7.91 14.61
CA ARG A 358 -14.72 6.99 13.59
C ARG A 358 -13.81 5.79 13.31
N LEU A 359 -12.57 5.84 13.79
CA LEU A 359 -11.59 4.75 13.80
C LEU A 359 -11.34 4.23 15.23
N PRO A 360 -12.38 3.89 16.03
CA PRO A 360 -12.23 3.66 17.47
C PRO A 360 -11.35 2.46 17.81
N ALA A 361 -11.24 1.48 16.90
CA ALA A 361 -10.49 0.24 17.09
C ALA A 361 -9.04 0.31 16.57
N LEU A 362 -8.57 1.47 16.08
CA LEU A 362 -7.29 1.58 15.40
C LEU A 362 -6.11 1.31 16.35
N LYS A 363 -5.30 0.31 15.97
CA LYS A 363 -4.09 -0.14 16.67
C LYS A 363 -2.82 0.07 15.86
N ARG A 364 -2.88 -0.08 14.53
CA ARG A 364 -1.75 0.03 13.63
C ARG A 364 -1.98 1.14 12.61
N LEU A 365 -1.05 2.08 12.52
CA LEU A 365 -1.04 3.14 11.51
C LEU A 365 0.30 3.15 10.77
N VAL A 366 0.23 3.13 9.45
CA VAL A 366 1.38 3.27 8.55
C VAL A 366 1.12 4.42 7.59
N LEU A 367 2.00 5.41 7.60
CA LEU A 367 1.97 6.53 6.65
C LEU A 367 3.25 6.49 5.81
N ASP A 368 3.11 6.56 4.49
CA ASP A 368 4.22 6.61 3.53
C ASP A 368 4.13 7.86 2.66
N THR A 369 5.19 8.68 2.72
CA THR A 369 5.33 9.93 1.97
C THR A 369 4.26 10.96 2.37
N CYS A 370 4.19 11.29 3.66
CA CYS A 370 3.27 12.30 4.20
C CYS A 370 4.01 13.34 5.05
N PHE A 371 3.52 14.57 5.05
CA PHE A 371 3.74 15.57 6.09
C PHE A 371 2.88 15.21 7.30
N ILE A 372 3.50 15.01 8.46
CA ILE A 372 2.80 14.43 9.63
C ILE A 372 2.78 15.33 10.86
N THR A 373 3.44 16.48 10.77
CA THR A 373 3.58 17.40 11.91
C THR A 373 2.42 18.39 11.99
N ALA A 374 1.57 18.48 10.97
CA ALA A 374 0.43 19.39 10.97
C ALA A 374 -0.48 19.21 12.23
N PRO A 375 -1.06 20.30 12.76
CA PRO A 375 -1.86 20.27 13.97
C PRO A 375 -2.99 19.24 13.97
N SER A 376 -3.75 19.08 12.88
CA SER A 376 -4.80 18.06 12.80
C SER A 376 -4.27 16.63 12.89
N THR A 377 -3.08 16.39 12.31
CA THR A 377 -2.45 15.07 12.33
C THR A 377 -1.93 14.78 13.74
N ILE A 378 -1.31 15.75 14.42
CA ILE A 378 -0.92 15.62 15.83
C ILE A 378 -2.14 15.35 16.71
N ASP A 379 -3.22 16.12 16.56
CA ASP A 379 -4.45 15.94 17.32
C ASP A 379 -5.07 14.55 17.12
N PHE A 380 -5.06 14.04 15.88
CA PHE A 380 -5.44 12.66 15.59
C PHE A 380 -4.62 11.65 16.40
N PHE A 381 -3.29 11.78 16.41
CA PHE A 381 -2.43 10.88 17.19
C PHE A 381 -2.70 10.96 18.70
N VAL A 382 -2.88 12.17 19.24
CA VAL A 382 -3.17 12.39 20.66
C VAL A 382 -4.49 11.74 21.07
N ARG A 383 -5.53 11.85 20.24
CA ARG A 383 -6.84 11.19 20.48
C ARG A 383 -6.73 9.67 20.45
N HIS A 384 -5.82 9.14 19.65
CA HIS A 384 -5.57 7.71 19.52
C HIS A 384 -4.43 7.17 20.42
N ALA A 385 -3.89 7.99 21.33
CA ALA A 385 -2.77 7.59 22.20
C ALA A 385 -3.06 6.34 23.04
N ARG A 386 -4.33 6.11 23.41
CA ARG A 386 -4.76 4.94 24.19
C ARG A 386 -5.05 3.70 23.34
N SER A 387 -5.21 3.84 22.02
CA SER A 387 -5.59 2.73 21.13
C SER A 387 -4.43 2.24 20.28
N LEU A 388 -3.53 3.14 19.86
CA LEU A 388 -2.40 2.81 18.99
C LEU A 388 -1.35 1.95 19.69
N GLU A 389 -1.00 0.85 19.04
CA GLU A 389 0.02 -0.13 19.42
C GLU A 389 1.25 -0.04 18.50
N HIS A 390 1.03 0.25 17.22
CA HIS A 390 2.06 0.28 16.18
C HIS A 390 1.92 1.51 15.29
N VAL A 391 2.97 2.33 15.20
CA VAL A 391 3.02 3.49 14.29
C VAL A 391 4.30 3.43 13.46
N LYS A 392 4.17 3.56 12.13
CA LYS A 392 5.31 3.59 11.21
C LYS A 392 5.20 4.75 10.23
N PHE A 393 6.28 5.50 10.10
CA PHE A 393 6.43 6.58 9.14
C PHE A 393 7.54 6.23 8.15
N PHE A 394 7.18 6.16 6.87
CA PHE A 394 8.08 5.90 5.77
C PHE A 394 8.20 7.17 4.93
N ARG A 395 9.42 7.65 4.68
CA ARG A 395 9.68 8.85 3.87
C ARG A 395 8.78 10.04 4.24
N CYS A 396 8.48 10.22 5.53
CA CYS A 396 7.64 11.30 6.02
C CYS A 396 8.44 12.57 6.30
N PHE A 397 7.75 13.71 6.32
CA PHE A 397 8.34 15.03 6.42
C PHE A 397 7.68 15.87 7.52
N SER A 398 8.40 16.90 7.93
CA SER A 398 7.91 18.03 8.70
C SER A 398 7.94 19.28 7.82
N ASP A 399 6.96 20.17 7.99
CA ASP A 399 6.92 21.49 7.34
C ASP A 399 7.89 22.50 7.99
N ASP A 400 7.98 23.70 7.41
CA ASP A 400 8.84 24.77 7.90
C ASP A 400 8.13 25.74 8.86
N VAL A 401 8.80 25.94 10.00
CA VAL A 401 8.57 26.97 11.03
C VAL A 401 7.13 27.07 11.55
N GLY A 402 6.66 25.96 12.11
CA GLY A 402 5.45 25.94 12.91
C GLY A 402 5.23 24.57 13.49
N ASN A 403 5.40 23.53 12.68
CA ASN A 403 5.09 22.18 13.07
C ASN A 403 6.32 21.29 12.96
N THR A 404 7.04 21.11 14.06
CA THR A 404 8.29 20.34 14.11
C THR A 404 8.07 18.87 14.50
N TRP A 405 9.05 18.03 14.18
CA TRP A 405 9.13 16.66 14.70
C TRP A 405 9.12 16.63 16.23
N CYS A 406 9.86 17.53 16.88
CA CYS A 406 9.83 17.75 18.32
C CYS A 406 8.40 17.93 18.85
N LYS A 407 7.57 18.80 18.24
CA LYS A 407 6.18 19.02 18.66
C LYS A 407 5.34 17.75 18.59
N LEU A 408 5.47 16.98 17.52
CA LEU A 408 4.79 15.68 17.37
C LEU A 408 5.20 14.71 18.48
N PHE A 409 6.50 14.54 18.71
CA PHE A 409 7.00 13.59 19.71
C PHE A 409 6.64 14.02 21.13
N GLU A 410 6.73 15.30 21.45
CA GLU A 410 6.30 15.84 22.74
C GLU A 410 4.79 15.68 22.96
N ALA A 411 3.98 15.96 21.94
CA ALA A 411 2.53 15.81 22.04
C ALA A 411 2.15 14.36 22.30
N LEU A 412 2.77 13.42 21.59
CA LEU A 412 2.63 11.99 21.84
C LEU A 412 3.08 11.61 23.24
N ALA A 413 4.27 12.01 23.68
CA ALA A 413 4.79 11.69 25.00
C ALA A 413 3.89 12.25 26.12
N ARG A 414 3.40 13.48 25.98
CA ARG A 414 2.45 14.12 26.92
C ARG A 414 1.09 13.41 26.95
N ALA A 415 0.62 12.89 25.82
CA ALA A 415 -0.63 12.13 25.76
C ALA A 415 -0.56 10.79 26.52
N GLY A 416 0.65 10.30 26.81
CA GLY A 416 0.88 9.08 27.59
C GLY A 416 0.37 7.82 26.91
N PRO A 417 0.99 7.38 25.79
CA PRO A 417 0.46 6.29 24.98
C PRO A 417 0.78 4.94 25.63
N GLU A 418 -0.12 4.45 26.48
CA GLU A 418 0.12 3.24 27.30
C GLU A 418 0.21 1.94 26.49
N ARG A 419 -0.39 1.91 25.30
CA ARG A 419 -0.43 0.72 24.43
C ARG A 419 0.60 0.73 23.31
N LEU A 420 1.27 1.85 23.08
CA LEU A 420 2.24 1.98 21.99
C LEU A 420 3.49 1.16 22.31
N VAL A 421 3.71 0.09 21.55
CA VAL A 421 4.83 -0.86 21.71
C VAL A 421 5.83 -0.80 20.56
N GLU A 422 5.41 -0.29 19.40
CA GLU A 422 6.25 -0.08 18.24
C GLU A 422 6.01 1.33 17.67
N PHE A 423 7.06 2.15 17.66
CA PHE A 423 7.09 3.44 16.99
C PHE A 423 8.34 3.51 16.12
N CYS A 424 8.15 3.66 14.82
CA CYS A 424 9.24 3.66 13.85
C CYS A 424 9.14 4.87 12.93
N VAL A 425 10.24 5.62 12.85
CA VAL A 425 10.47 6.62 11.80
C VAL A 425 11.62 6.10 10.97
N GLU A 426 11.39 5.91 9.67
CA GLU A 426 12.42 5.51 8.73
C GLU A 426 13.58 6.53 8.78
N PRO A 427 14.83 6.09 8.95
CA PRO A 427 15.98 6.99 8.92
C PRO A 427 16.00 7.74 7.58
N ALA A 428 15.81 9.06 7.66
CA ALA A 428 15.79 9.88 6.46
C ALA A 428 17.21 10.02 5.89
N LYS A 429 17.33 9.92 4.56
CA LYS A 429 18.56 10.28 3.84
C LYS A 429 18.60 11.80 3.65
N VAL A 430 18.79 12.52 4.74
CA VAL A 430 18.71 13.98 4.78
C VAL A 430 19.93 14.62 4.10
N LYS A 431 19.68 15.61 3.24
CA LYS A 431 20.71 16.45 2.63
C LYS A 431 21.01 17.64 3.52
N PHE A 432 22.25 17.70 4.01
CA PHE A 432 22.75 18.86 4.77
C PHE A 432 23.48 19.88 3.90
N LYS A 433 24.02 19.44 2.75
CA LYS A 433 24.79 20.29 1.84
C LYS A 433 23.86 21.09 0.95
N GLU A 434 24.15 22.37 0.81
CA GLU A 434 23.43 23.24 -0.11
C GLU A 434 23.85 23.03 -1.57
N ALA A 435 23.03 23.53 -2.48
CA ALA A 435 23.38 23.65 -3.89
C ALA A 435 24.66 24.49 -4.03
N SER A 436 25.50 24.16 -5.01
CA SER A 436 26.85 24.73 -5.18
C SER A 436 26.88 26.26 -5.18
N TRP A 437 25.84 26.91 -5.71
CA TRP A 437 25.73 28.37 -5.78
C TRP A 437 25.37 29.07 -4.45
N ARG A 438 24.95 28.34 -3.40
CA ARG A 438 24.72 28.88 -2.05
C ARG A 438 25.75 28.42 -1.02
N ARG A 439 26.71 27.57 -1.42
CA ARG A 439 27.74 27.07 -0.50
C ARG A 439 28.65 28.20 -0.04
N ASN A 440 28.98 28.16 1.24
CA ASN A 440 30.06 28.94 1.83
C ASN A 440 30.77 28.06 2.87
N GLU A 441 31.96 28.48 3.32
CA GLU A 441 32.77 27.70 4.25
C GLU A 441 32.02 27.36 5.56
N GLY A 442 31.15 28.26 6.03
CA GLY A 442 30.33 28.05 7.21
C GLY A 442 29.31 26.93 7.02
N THR A 443 28.55 26.97 5.93
CA THR A 443 27.52 25.95 5.64
C THR A 443 28.12 24.59 5.32
N GLU A 444 29.31 24.55 4.71
CA GLU A 444 30.05 23.29 4.50
C GLU A 444 30.59 22.71 5.81
N ARG A 445 31.10 23.56 6.72
CA ARG A 445 31.54 23.13 8.05
C ARG A 445 30.38 22.58 8.87
N GLU A 446 29.23 23.28 8.89
CA GLU A 446 28.02 22.79 9.57
C GLU A 446 27.50 21.48 8.99
N ALA A 447 27.50 21.35 7.66
CA ALA A 447 27.11 20.10 7.00
C ALA A 447 28.07 18.95 7.38
N GLY A 448 29.37 19.22 7.45
CA GLY A 448 30.36 18.25 7.94
C GLY A 448 30.13 17.84 9.40
N ARG A 449 29.78 18.80 10.28
CA ARG A 449 29.39 18.51 11.67
C ARG A 449 28.14 17.64 11.75
N CYS A 450 27.13 17.90 10.93
CA CYS A 450 25.93 17.08 10.84
C CYS A 450 26.25 15.64 10.40
N GLU A 451 27.07 15.47 9.36
CA GLU A 451 27.53 14.17 8.89
C GLU A 451 28.30 13.41 9.98
N ALA A 452 29.15 14.10 10.77
CA ALA A 452 29.86 13.52 11.90
C ALA A 452 28.91 13.06 13.03
N LEU A 453 27.89 13.87 13.36
CA LEU A 453 26.89 13.53 14.38
C LEU A 453 26.08 12.27 14.02
N LEU A 454 25.80 12.04 12.74
CA LEU A 454 25.15 10.80 12.28
C LEU A 454 26.02 9.56 12.50
N LEU A 455 27.35 9.71 12.38
CA LEU A 455 28.32 8.64 12.58
C LEU A 455 28.71 8.44 14.06
N GLY A 456 28.17 9.26 14.96
CA GLY A 456 28.50 9.23 16.39
C GLY A 456 29.82 9.92 16.74
N GLY A 457 30.25 10.89 15.94
CA GLY A 457 31.30 11.83 16.31
C GLY A 457 30.81 12.84 17.35
N ASP A 458 31.64 13.13 18.35
CA ASP A 458 31.36 14.11 19.40
C ASP A 458 31.55 15.55 18.88
N GLU A 459 30.86 16.52 19.48
CA GLU A 459 30.96 17.95 19.12
C GLU A 459 32.28 18.61 19.60
N ASP A 460 33.16 17.87 20.29
CA ASP A 460 34.20 18.43 21.17
C ASP A 460 35.67 18.23 20.68
N GLU A 461 35.94 18.21 19.38
CA GLU A 461 37.32 18.13 18.86
C GLU A 461 37.97 19.49 18.50
N GLU A 462 37.47 20.62 18.99
CA GLU A 462 38.12 21.92 18.75
C GLU A 462 38.77 22.59 19.97
N GLU A 463 38.75 22.00 21.18
CA GLU A 463 39.43 22.65 22.32
C GLU A 463 39.96 21.70 23.41
N ARG A 464 40.88 20.77 23.06
CA ARG A 464 41.87 20.30 24.05
C ARG A 464 43.09 19.65 23.41
N GLY A 465 44.13 20.46 23.20
CA GLY A 465 45.48 19.93 23.19
C GLY A 465 45.77 19.27 24.55
N GLY A 466 46.01 17.97 24.58
CA GLY A 466 46.58 17.29 25.75
C GLY A 466 46.14 15.86 26.00
N ARG A 467 46.98 14.91 25.58
CA ARG A 467 47.13 13.52 26.06
C ARG A 467 45.88 12.65 26.17
N CYS A 468 45.80 11.67 25.25
CA CYS A 468 45.12 10.41 25.47
C CYS A 468 45.63 9.72 26.74
N VAL A 469 44.77 9.56 27.74
CA VAL A 469 44.94 8.57 28.81
C VAL A 469 43.77 7.60 28.70
N VAL A 470 44.12 6.37 28.33
CA VAL A 470 43.24 5.21 28.30
C VAL A 470 42.79 4.93 29.74
N GLY A 471 41.48 4.95 29.99
CA GLY A 471 40.86 4.58 31.26
C GLY A 471 39.67 3.66 31.01
N GLU A 472 39.76 2.43 31.53
CA GLU A 472 38.79 1.36 31.37
C GLU A 472 37.45 1.59 32.10
N ARG A 473 36.38 1.09 31.46
CA ARG A 473 35.13 0.52 32.00
C ARG A 473 34.26 1.37 32.95
N ARG A 474 33.05 1.71 32.47
CA ARG A 474 31.75 1.29 33.04
C ARG A 474 30.61 1.58 32.05
N GLY A 475 29.63 0.69 32.00
CA GLY A 475 28.69 0.56 30.89
C GLY A 475 27.63 1.65 30.74
N ALA A 476 27.29 1.95 29.49
CA ALA A 476 25.99 2.39 28.99
C ALA A 476 26.10 2.42 27.44
N ALA A 477 25.02 2.01 26.75
CA ALA A 477 24.78 2.13 25.31
C ALA A 477 25.89 2.77 24.45
N GLY A 478 26.78 1.94 23.89
CA GLY A 478 27.85 2.40 23.01
C GLY A 478 27.29 3.06 21.74
N ARG A 479 27.64 4.34 21.56
CA ARG A 479 27.67 5.14 20.32
C ARG A 479 26.61 4.78 19.29
N ARG A 480 25.37 5.26 19.46
CA ARG A 480 24.48 5.47 18.31
C ARG A 480 24.51 6.96 17.98
N GLY A 481 24.93 7.30 16.77
CA GLY A 481 24.87 8.67 16.26
C GLY A 481 23.44 9.23 16.30
N ARG A 482 23.33 10.56 16.25
CA ARG A 482 22.02 11.22 16.23
C ARG A 482 21.23 10.78 14.99
N ARG A 483 19.91 10.71 15.09
CA ARG A 483 19.02 10.52 13.94
C ARG A 483 18.67 11.88 13.35
N ALA A 484 18.65 11.94 12.02
CA ALA A 484 18.08 13.08 11.31
C ALA A 484 16.62 12.80 10.94
N PHE A 485 15.78 13.80 11.18
CA PHE A 485 14.40 13.82 10.75
C PHE A 485 14.26 14.83 9.61
N CYS A 486 13.51 14.48 8.57
CA CYS A 486 13.48 15.27 7.35
C CYS A 486 12.51 16.46 7.48
N TYR A 487 13.03 17.65 7.22
CA TYR A 487 12.26 18.86 6.95
C TYR A 487 12.25 19.12 5.45
N GLY A 488 11.08 19.45 4.93
CA GLY A 488 10.86 19.70 3.52
C GLY A 488 9.71 20.66 3.30
N TYR A 489 9.55 21.08 2.05
CA TYR A 489 8.39 21.82 1.58
C TYR A 489 8.00 21.26 0.21
N ILE A 490 6.77 21.54 -0.21
CA ILE A 490 6.30 21.27 -1.57
C ILE A 490 6.53 22.54 -2.38
N ASP A 491 7.22 22.42 -3.52
CA ASP A 491 7.36 23.54 -4.44
C ASP A 491 5.99 23.91 -5.04
N ASP A 492 5.52 25.13 -4.82
CA ASP A 492 4.19 25.56 -5.26
C ASP A 492 3.99 25.51 -6.78
N LYS A 493 5.09 25.62 -7.55
CA LYS A 493 5.02 25.64 -9.01
C LYS A 493 4.99 24.23 -9.57
N TYR A 494 5.90 23.38 -9.12
CA TYR A 494 6.15 22.07 -9.71
C TYR A 494 5.64 20.91 -8.85
N GLY A 495 5.23 21.13 -7.61
CA GLY A 495 4.68 20.13 -6.69
C GLY A 495 5.69 19.15 -6.10
N PHE A 496 6.97 19.23 -6.49
CA PHE A 496 8.00 18.32 -5.97
C PHE A 496 8.33 18.63 -4.50
N VAL A 497 8.61 17.58 -3.73
CA VAL A 497 9.18 17.73 -2.39
C VAL A 497 10.63 18.17 -2.52
N ALA A 498 10.93 19.32 -1.93
CA ALA A 498 12.28 19.80 -1.73
C ALA A 498 12.64 19.73 -0.24
N GLU A 499 13.78 19.13 0.07
CA GLU A 499 14.35 19.19 1.41
C GLU A 499 14.84 20.61 1.71
N ILE A 500 14.88 20.99 2.99
CA ILE A 500 15.38 22.29 3.42
C ILE A 500 16.72 22.10 4.18
N PRO A 501 17.87 22.04 3.49
CA PRO A 501 19.16 21.80 4.13
C PRO A 501 19.47 22.73 5.31
N PRO A 502 19.19 24.05 5.26
CA PRO A 502 19.42 24.92 6.41
C PRO A 502 18.66 24.50 7.67
N ILE A 503 17.35 24.23 7.54
CA ILE A 503 16.51 23.81 8.67
C ILE A 503 16.93 22.42 9.16
N ASN A 504 17.20 21.49 8.24
CA ASN A 504 17.69 20.15 8.57
C ASN A 504 18.99 20.19 9.38
N ARG A 505 19.94 21.07 9.03
CA ARG A 505 21.18 21.29 9.81
C ARG A 505 20.85 21.88 11.18
N GLU A 506 20.09 22.96 11.21
CA GLU A 506 19.73 23.67 12.43
C GLU A 506 19.06 22.75 13.46
N MET A 507 18.05 21.98 13.04
CA MET A 507 17.30 21.08 13.92
C MET A 507 18.15 19.90 14.41
N LEU A 508 18.99 19.32 13.56
CA LEU A 508 19.92 18.26 13.96
C LEU A 508 20.96 18.74 14.98
N LEU A 509 21.51 19.95 14.76
CA LEU A 509 22.49 20.57 15.66
C LEU A 509 21.85 20.91 17.02
N ARG A 510 20.65 21.48 17.03
CA ARG A 510 19.88 21.74 18.27
C ARG A 510 19.58 20.46 19.06
N GLY A 511 19.34 19.36 18.35
CA GLY A 511 19.08 18.04 18.93
C GLY A 511 17.74 17.94 19.69
N GLU A 512 16.83 18.90 19.51
CA GLU A 512 15.52 18.90 20.17
C GLU A 512 14.65 17.74 19.69
N ASP A 513 14.59 17.49 18.38
CA ASP A 513 13.85 16.37 17.82
C ASP A 513 14.36 15.03 18.36
N GLN A 514 15.68 14.86 18.48
CA GLN A 514 16.29 13.66 19.03
C GLN A 514 15.92 13.49 20.51
N ARG A 515 16.03 14.55 21.33
CA ARG A 515 15.63 14.49 22.75
C ARG A 515 14.16 14.13 22.92
N ALA A 516 13.27 14.74 22.13
CA ALA A 516 11.84 14.46 22.19
C ALA A 516 11.51 13.04 21.70
N TYR A 517 12.19 12.57 20.65
CA TYR A 517 12.08 11.20 20.15
C TYR A 517 12.54 10.19 21.19
N ASP A 518 13.68 10.41 21.84
CA ASP A 518 14.20 9.53 22.88
C ASP A 518 13.25 9.43 24.08
N ALA A 519 12.67 10.57 24.51
CA ALA A 519 11.66 10.60 25.56
C ALA A 519 10.40 9.78 25.20
N LEU A 520 9.94 9.86 23.95
CA LEU A 520 8.84 9.02 23.46
C LEU A 520 9.26 7.54 23.43
N MET A 521 10.44 7.23 22.93
CA MET A 521 10.94 5.86 22.82
C MET A 521 11.17 5.19 24.18
N GLU A 522 11.50 5.95 25.24
CA GLU A 522 11.53 5.43 26.61
C GLU A 522 10.15 4.91 27.06
N ILE A 523 9.07 5.62 26.70
CA ILE A 523 7.70 5.18 26.98
C ILE A 523 7.40 3.90 26.21
N VAL A 524 7.71 3.87 24.91
CA VAL A 524 7.48 2.70 24.03
C VAL A 524 8.25 1.47 24.52
N GLU A 525 9.52 1.64 24.91
CA GLU A 525 10.36 0.59 25.48
C GLU A 525 9.80 0.07 26.80
N ARG A 526 9.34 0.97 27.68
CA ARG A 526 8.68 0.60 28.94
C ARG A 526 7.42 -0.23 28.68
N ASN A 527 6.59 0.18 27.73
CA ASN A 527 5.36 -0.55 27.37
C ASN A 527 5.69 -1.92 26.80
N ARG A 528 6.68 -2.03 25.91
CA ARG A 528 7.10 -3.30 25.34
C ARG A 528 7.61 -4.27 26.41
N ARG A 529 8.42 -3.80 27.36
CA ARG A 529 8.89 -4.62 28.49
C ARG A 529 7.75 -5.09 29.38
N ARG A 530 6.75 -4.22 29.63
CA ARG A 530 5.54 -4.58 30.39
C ARG A 530 4.76 -5.69 29.69
N LEU A 531 4.58 -5.59 28.37
CA LEU A 531 3.90 -6.61 27.57
C LEU A 531 4.63 -7.96 27.63
N MET A 532 5.95 -7.95 27.37
CA MET A 532 6.79 -9.15 27.44
C MET A 532 6.76 -9.83 28.82
N ALA A 533 6.76 -9.03 29.89
CA ALA A 533 6.68 -9.53 31.27
C ALA A 533 5.30 -10.11 31.61
N ALA A 534 4.22 -9.60 31.01
CA ALA A 534 2.88 -10.16 31.15
C ALA A 534 2.76 -11.50 30.40
N GLU A 535 3.29 -11.57 29.19
CA GLU A 535 3.31 -12.80 28.37
C GLU A 535 4.15 -13.91 29.00
N SER A 536 5.26 -13.58 29.68
CA SER A 536 6.13 -14.56 30.36
C SER A 536 5.56 -15.12 31.68
N ARG A 537 4.45 -14.57 32.17
CA ARG A 537 3.77 -15.01 33.42
C ARG A 537 2.55 -15.88 33.16
N ILE A 538 2.19 -16.06 31.89
CA ILE A 538 1.16 -16.98 31.38
C ILE A 538 1.89 -18.25 30.94
#